data_AF-A0A2E5RAX3-F1
#
_entry.id   AF-A0A2E5RAX3-F1
#
_cell.length_a   1.000
_cell.length_b   1.000
_cell.length_c   1.000
_cell.angle_alpha   90.00
_cell.angle_beta   90.00
_cell.angle_gamma   90.00
#
_symmetry.space_group_name_H-M   'P 1'
#
loop_
_entity.id
_entity.type
_entity.pdbx_description
1 polymer ?
#
loop_
_entity_poly.entity_id
_entity_poly.type
_entity_poly.pdbx_seq_one_letter_code
_entity_poly.pdbx_strand_id
1 'polypeptide(L)'
;DGLHPYTEALNATIPRIDTPSHTRLVPIPGKPPEVIGKIIGCPFVQRCRYSTSDCLTEMPPLIEREEGHLCACHNPVGSPEGIKAREANQNAGYTPSGLDIKEFETSAVKRDAGES
;
A
#
# COMPACT_ATOMS: atom_id res chain seq x y z
N ASP A 1 -13.34 0.14 7.70
CA ASP A 1 -11.93 -0.18 7.36
C ASP A 1 -11.57 0.32 5.97
N GLY A 2 -10.27 0.51 5.70
CA GLY A 2 -9.80 0.96 4.39
C GLY A 2 -9.68 -0.20 3.41
N LEU A 3 -10.67 -0.41 2.53
CA LEU A 3 -10.66 -1.48 1.53
C LEU A 3 -9.57 -1.29 0.44
N HIS A 4 -9.09 -0.07 0.25
CA HIS A 4 -8.02 0.19 -0.71
C HIS A 4 -6.64 0.09 -0.02
N PRO A 5 -5.64 -0.58 -0.62
CA PRO A 5 -4.29 -0.70 -0.05
C PRO A 5 -3.63 0.65 0.32
N TYR A 6 -3.97 1.72 -0.40
CA TYR A 6 -3.54 3.08 -0.05
C TYR A 6 -4.03 3.51 1.34
N THR A 7 -5.31 3.31 1.64
CA THR A 7 -5.90 3.68 2.93
C THR A 7 -5.34 2.82 4.06
N GLU A 8 -5.15 1.52 3.82
CA GLU A 8 -4.46 0.64 4.77
C GLU A 8 -3.03 1.13 5.05
N ALA A 9 -2.29 1.46 4.00
CA ALA A 9 -0.92 1.95 4.13
C ALA A 9 -0.86 3.32 4.83
N LEU A 10 -1.79 4.24 4.56
CA LEU A 10 -1.90 5.51 5.27
C LEU A 10 -2.15 5.29 6.76
N ASN A 11 -3.10 4.42 7.11
CA ASN A 11 -3.39 4.10 8.50
C ASN A 11 -2.16 3.54 9.24
N ALA A 12 -1.30 2.77 8.55
CA ALA A 12 -0.05 2.28 9.11
C ALA A 12 1.02 3.37 9.37
N THR A 13 0.88 4.55 8.74
CA THR A 13 1.76 5.71 9.00
C THR A 13 1.30 6.58 10.16
N ILE A 14 0.09 6.37 10.70
CA ILE A 14 -0.49 7.23 11.73
C ILE A 14 -0.14 6.67 13.11
N PRO A 15 0.50 7.44 14.00
CA PRO A 15 0.75 7.02 15.37
C PRO A 15 -0.55 6.84 16.14
N ARG A 16 -0.70 5.72 16.86
CA ARG A 16 -1.86 5.47 17.72
C ARG A 16 -1.60 5.99 19.13
N ILE A 17 -2.63 6.52 19.78
CA ILE A 17 -2.52 7.12 21.13
C ILE A 17 -2.17 6.06 22.18
N ASP A 18 -2.58 4.81 21.96
CA ASP A 18 -2.35 3.66 22.85
C ASP A 18 -1.03 2.93 22.58
N THR A 19 -0.28 3.32 21.54
CA THR A 19 1.03 2.70 21.28
C THR A 19 2.13 3.30 22.15
N PRO A 20 3.06 2.47 22.70
CA PRO A 20 4.20 2.97 23.46
C PRO A 20 4.97 4.06 22.71
N SER A 21 5.51 5.03 23.46
CA SER A 21 6.42 6.02 22.89
C SER A 21 7.56 5.32 22.14
N HIS A 22 7.99 5.88 21.01
CA HIS A 22 8.99 5.31 20.10
C HIS A 22 8.57 4.03 19.33
N THR A 23 7.27 3.73 19.27
CA THR A 23 6.77 2.71 18.32
C THR A 23 7.14 3.11 16.88
N ARG A 24 7.73 2.17 16.14
CA ARG A 24 8.17 2.40 14.76
C ARG A 24 6.95 2.39 13.83
N LEU A 25 6.85 3.40 12.99
CA LEU A 25 5.82 3.52 11.96
C LEU A 25 6.32 2.90 10.65
N VAL A 26 5.41 2.30 9.89
CA VAL A 26 5.70 1.76 8.57
C VAL A 26 5.32 2.83 7.55
N PRO A 27 6.28 3.50 6.87
CA PRO A 27 5.94 4.44 5.82
C PRO A 27 5.43 3.70 4.59
N ILE A 28 4.83 4.46 3.68
CA ILE A 28 4.42 3.96 2.37
C ILE A 28 5.62 4.14 1.42
N PRO A 29 6.29 3.04 1.00
CA PRO A 29 7.46 3.11 0.15
C PRO A 29 7.14 3.55 -1.29
N GLY A 30 8.20 3.69 -2.09
CA GLY A 30 8.12 4.20 -3.46
C GLY A 30 7.78 5.70 -3.55
N LYS A 31 7.73 6.22 -4.78
CA LYS A 31 7.42 7.62 -5.07
C LYS A 31 6.00 7.74 -5.64
N PRO A 32 5.26 8.83 -5.34
CA PRO A 32 4.05 9.16 -6.08
C PRO A 32 4.35 9.24 -7.59
N PRO A 33 3.41 8.84 -8.45
CA PRO A 33 3.59 8.98 -9.89
C PRO A 33 3.73 10.46 -10.26
N GLU A 34 4.61 10.77 -11.21
CA GLU A 34 4.66 12.10 -11.82
C GLU A 34 3.41 12.30 -12.69
N VAL A 35 2.67 13.38 -12.47
CA VAL A 35 1.39 13.64 -13.15
C VAL A 35 1.60 14.37 -14.49
N ILE A 36 2.60 13.93 -15.26
CA ILE A 36 2.93 14.52 -16.56
C ILE A 36 2.41 13.57 -17.64
N GLY A 37 1.10 13.61 -17.90
CA GLY A 37 0.45 12.87 -18.97
C GLY A 37 -0.58 11.82 -18.50
N LYS A 38 -0.90 10.88 -19.39
CA LYS A 38 -1.92 9.84 -19.17
C LYS A 38 -1.36 8.73 -18.28
N ILE A 39 -2.01 8.51 -17.13
CA ILE A 39 -1.74 7.35 -16.28
C ILE A 39 -2.36 6.10 -16.93
N ILE A 40 -1.53 5.07 -17.14
CA ILE A 40 -1.95 3.73 -17.56
C ILE A 40 -2.02 2.86 -16.30
N GLY A 41 -3.07 2.05 -16.18
CA GLY A 41 -3.23 1.19 -15.02
C GLY A 41 -3.65 1.92 -13.74
N CYS A 42 -3.42 1.25 -12.62
CA CYS A 42 -3.66 1.78 -11.29
C CYS A 42 -2.61 2.86 -10.92
N PRO A 43 -3.02 4.08 -10.54
CA PRO A 43 -2.07 5.15 -10.17
C PRO A 43 -1.23 4.83 -8.93
N PHE A 44 -1.69 3.90 -8.09
CA PHE A 44 -1.00 3.51 -6.86
C PHE A 44 -0.05 2.31 -7.06
N VAL A 45 0.04 1.75 -8.28
CA VAL A 45 0.71 0.47 -8.53
C VAL A 45 2.16 0.43 -8.03
N GLN A 46 2.92 1.52 -8.22
CA GLN A 46 4.34 1.63 -7.85
C GLN A 46 4.61 1.61 -6.34
N ARG A 47 3.57 1.73 -5.52
CA ARG A 47 3.64 1.82 -4.05
C ARG A 47 2.78 0.76 -3.36
N CYS A 48 2.12 -0.09 -4.15
CA CYS A 48 1.11 -1.02 -3.67
C CYS A 48 1.73 -2.40 -3.48
N ARG A 49 1.80 -2.89 -2.23
CA ARG A 49 2.21 -4.27 -1.93
C ARG A 49 1.24 -5.35 -2.41
N TYR A 50 0.07 -4.95 -2.91
CA TYR A 50 -0.97 -5.83 -3.46
C TYR A 50 -1.01 -5.79 -4.99
N SER A 51 -0.06 -5.10 -5.66
CA SER A 51 -0.14 -4.95 -7.11
C SER A 51 0.02 -6.30 -7.81
N THR A 52 -0.75 -6.49 -8.87
CA THR A 52 -0.64 -7.58 -9.85
C THR A 52 -0.24 -7.01 -11.22
N SER A 53 0.00 -7.86 -12.21
CA SER A 53 0.24 -7.45 -13.59
C SER A 53 -0.87 -6.54 -14.13
N ASP A 54 -2.12 -6.86 -13.83
CA ASP A 54 -3.30 -6.13 -14.34
C ASP A 54 -3.32 -4.68 -13.82
N CYS A 55 -2.75 -4.45 -12.64
CA CYS A 55 -2.60 -3.11 -12.08
C CYS A 55 -1.67 -2.20 -12.90
N LEU A 56 -0.77 -2.76 -13.72
CA LEU A 56 0.15 -1.98 -14.56
C LEU A 56 -0.51 -1.50 -15.85
N THR A 57 -1.51 -2.23 -16.34
CA THR A 57 -2.09 -2.04 -17.67
C THR A 57 -3.54 -1.55 -17.62
N GLU A 58 -4.28 -1.87 -16.56
CA GLU A 58 -5.73 -1.63 -16.49
C GLU A 58 -6.13 -0.77 -15.28
N MET A 59 -6.96 0.25 -15.56
CA MET A 59 -7.54 1.08 -14.51
C MET A 59 -8.59 0.26 -13.75
N PRO A 60 -8.50 0.13 -12.42
CA PRO A 60 -9.48 -0.64 -11.67
C PRO A 60 -10.86 0.03 -11.73
N PRO A 61 -11.95 -0.74 -11.93
CA PRO A 61 -13.30 -0.20 -11.91
C PRO A 61 -13.70 0.24 -10.49
N LEU A 62 -14.47 1.31 -10.38
CA LEU A 62 -15.06 1.75 -9.11
C LEU A 62 -16.26 0.85 -8.78
N ILE A 63 -16.14 0.03 -7.75
CA ILE A 63 -17.14 -0.97 -7.35
C ILE A 63 -17.54 -0.77 -5.89
N GLU A 64 -18.82 -0.93 -5.58
CA GLU A 64 -19.31 -1.00 -4.20
C GLU A 64 -18.95 -2.37 -3.61
N ARG A 65 -18.16 -2.38 -2.53
CA ARG A 65 -17.60 -3.60 -1.93
C ARG A 65 -18.23 -3.92 -0.58
N GLU A 66 -18.68 -2.89 0.12
CA GLU A 66 -19.51 -2.97 1.34
C GLU A 66 -20.56 -1.87 1.24
N GLU A 67 -21.62 -1.94 2.04
CA GLU A 67 -22.72 -0.96 2.01
C GLU A 67 -22.18 0.47 2.14
N GLY A 68 -22.38 1.28 1.09
CA GLY A 68 -21.90 2.67 1.03
C GLY A 68 -20.40 2.85 0.82
N HIS A 69 -19.63 1.78 0.62
CA HIS A 69 -18.17 1.81 0.47
C HIS A 69 -17.75 1.41 -0.96
N LEU A 70 -17.43 2.43 -1.75
CA LEU A 70 -16.89 2.28 -3.10
C LEU A 70 -15.35 2.15 -3.06
N CYS A 71 -14.81 1.23 -3.85
CA CYS A 71 -13.38 1.00 -3.97
C CYS A 71 -12.98 0.72 -5.44
N ALA A 72 -12.06 1.52 -5.97
CA ALA A 72 -11.43 1.28 -7.26
C ALA A 72 -10.12 0.50 -7.06
N CYS A 73 -10.23 -0.81 -6.86
CA CYS A 73 -9.09 -1.69 -6.67
C CYS A 73 -9.33 -3.08 -7.28
N HIS A 74 -8.32 -3.59 -7.97
CA HIS A 74 -8.29 -4.98 -8.45
C HIS A 74 -8.13 -5.97 -7.29
N ASN A 75 -7.36 -5.59 -6.26
CA ASN A 75 -7.01 -6.45 -5.12
C ASN A 75 -7.31 -5.75 -3.78
N PRO A 76 -8.60 -5.55 -3.41
CA PRO A 76 -8.96 -4.88 -2.16
C PRO A 76 -8.39 -5.59 -0.92
N VAL A 77 -8.09 -4.81 0.13
CA VAL A 77 -7.66 -5.34 1.42
C VAL A 77 -8.77 -6.20 2.02
N GLY A 78 -8.42 -7.39 2.53
CA GLY A 78 -9.38 -8.34 3.12
C GLY A 78 -10.14 -9.20 2.10
N SER A 79 -10.07 -8.89 0.80
CA SER A 79 -10.62 -9.77 -0.24
C SER A 79 -9.74 -11.01 -0.46
N PRO A 80 -10.30 -12.13 -0.96
CA PRO A 80 -9.52 -13.30 -1.35
C PRO A 80 -8.40 -12.97 -2.35
N GLU A 81 -8.68 -12.10 -3.33
CA GLU A 81 -7.72 -11.64 -4.33
C GLU A 81 -6.59 -10.82 -3.69
N GLY A 82 -6.95 -9.92 -2.76
CA GLY A 82 -6.00 -9.12 -1.99
C GLY A 82 -5.06 -9.97 -1.13
N ILE A 83 -5.60 -10.96 -0.42
CA ILE A 83 -4.80 -11.90 0.39
C ILE A 83 -3.80 -12.62 -0.51
N LYS A 84 -4.29 -13.23 -1.60
CA LYS A 84 -3.45 -13.97 -2.54
C LYS A 84 -2.38 -13.09 -3.19
N ALA A 85 -2.72 -11.88 -3.62
CA ALA A 85 -1.78 -10.95 -4.24
C ALA A 85 -0.68 -10.53 -3.25
N ARG A 86 -1.04 -10.22 -2.00
CA ARG A 86 -0.08 -9.85 -0.97
C ARG A 86 0.87 -11.00 -0.64
N GLU A 87 0.34 -12.20 -0.43
CA GLU A 87 1.15 -13.39 -0.14
C GLU A 87 2.11 -13.71 -1.29
N ALA A 88 1.64 -13.62 -2.54
CA ALA A 88 2.48 -13.84 -3.72
C ALA A 88 3.64 -12.83 -3.79
N ASN A 89 3.37 -11.54 -3.58
CA ASN A 89 4.39 -10.51 -3.59
C ASN A 89 5.38 -10.66 -2.42
N GLN A 90 4.88 -11.04 -1.23
CA GLN A 90 5.73 -11.33 -0.07
C GLN A 90 6.68 -12.50 -0.34
N ASN A 91 6.18 -13.59 -0.93
CA ASN A 91 6.99 -14.76 -1.26
C ASN A 91 8.02 -14.46 -2.36
N ALA A 92 7.67 -13.60 -3.33
CA ALA A 92 8.59 -13.16 -4.37
C ALA A 92 9.65 -12.17 -3.86
N GLY A 93 9.33 -11.41 -2.79
CA GLY A 93 10.14 -10.33 -2.25
C GLY A 93 10.02 -9.01 -3.01
N TYR A 94 9.30 -8.98 -4.13
CA TYR A 94 9.03 -7.78 -4.93
C TYR A 94 7.64 -7.86 -5.56
N THR A 95 7.11 -6.71 -5.97
CA THR A 95 5.85 -6.64 -6.72
C THR A 95 6.09 -6.59 -8.24
N PRO A 96 5.08 -6.84 -9.08
CA PRO A 96 5.19 -6.67 -10.54
C PRO A 96 5.61 -5.26 -11.00
N SER A 97 5.40 -4.23 -10.18
CA SER A 97 5.90 -2.88 -10.46
C SER A 97 7.36 -2.66 -10.07
N GLY A 98 8.04 -3.68 -9.55
CA GLY A 98 9.42 -3.61 -9.09
C GLY A 98 9.61 -3.03 -7.69
N LEU A 99 8.52 -2.89 -6.90
CA LEU A 99 8.62 -2.45 -5.51
C LEU A 99 9.22 -3.57 -4.65
N ASP A 100 10.32 -3.31 -3.94
CA ASP A 100 10.89 -4.25 -2.98
C ASP A 100 10.01 -4.30 -1.72
N ILE A 101 9.52 -5.49 -1.37
CA ILE A 101 8.64 -5.68 -0.21
C ILE A 101 9.35 -5.37 1.11
N LYS A 102 10.68 -5.50 1.17
CA LYS A 102 11.46 -5.16 2.36
C LYS A 102 11.42 -3.67 2.68
N GLU A 103 11.10 -2.78 1.73
CA GLU A 103 11.00 -1.34 2.00
C GLU A 103 9.91 -1.00 3.04
N PHE A 104 8.90 -1.86 3.19
CA PHE A 104 7.90 -1.75 4.27
C PHE A 104 8.48 -2.07 5.66
N GLU A 105 9.65 -2.69 5.74
CA GLU A 105 10.34 -3.10 6.98
C GLU A 105 11.52 -2.16 7.29
N THR A 106 12.23 -1.68 6.26
CA THR A 106 13.51 -0.95 6.40
C THR A 106 13.37 0.43 7.03
N SER A 107 12.23 1.10 6.85
CA SER A 107 12.05 2.48 7.33
C SER A 107 11.61 2.59 8.79
N ALA A 108 11.65 1.47 9.52
CA ALA A 108 11.46 1.41 10.96
C ALA A 108 12.70 1.95 11.72
N VAL A 109 13.32 3.04 11.24
CA VAL A 109 14.50 3.67 11.83
C VAL A 109 14.05 4.57 12.98
N LYS A 110 14.74 4.47 14.11
CA LYS A 110 14.51 5.30 15.30
C LYS A 110 14.53 6.78 14.88
N ARG A 111 13.45 7.51 15.16
CA ARG A 111 13.59 8.96 15.34
C ARG A 111 14.24 9.11 16.71
N ASP A 112 15.55 9.30 16.71
CA ASP A 112 16.28 9.60 17.93
C ASP A 112 15.56 10.78 18.62
N ALA A 113 15.23 10.57 19.88
CA ALA A 113 14.76 11.63 20.74
C ALA A 113 15.86 12.69 20.74
N GLY A 114 15.54 13.88 20.24
CA GLY A 114 16.43 15.03 20.31
C GLY A 114 16.85 15.26 21.75
N GLU A 115 18.17 15.32 21.90
CA GLU A 115 18.98 16.03 22.91
C GLU A 115 18.23 16.81 23.99
N SER A 116 18.58 16.47 25.24
CA SER A 116 18.67 17.41 26.36
C SER A 116 20.11 17.82 26.54
#